data_AF-A0AAV9E569-F1
#
_entry.id   AF-A0AAV9E569-F1
#
_cell.length_a   1.000
_cell.length_b   1.000
_cell.length_c   1.000
_cell.angle_alpha   90.00
_cell.angle_beta   90.00
_cell.angle_gamma   90.00
#
_symmetry.space_group_name_H-M   'P 1'
#
loop_
_entity.id
_entity.type
_entity.pdbx_description
1 polymer ?
#
loop_
_entity_poly.entity_id
_entity_poly.type
_entity_poly.pdbx_seq_one_letter_code
_entity_poly.pdbx_strand_id
1 'polypeptide(L)'
;MHRFTSCSPSCFVVAFAYVDRLVHLHPGSLVVSTNVHRLIVTGVLIASKVLDDLHDSNQFFARVGGVTKREMNRMELEMLFLLDFKVSVSPSVFKTYCEHLEKELRLAEVDRKSHHHRTVHDSFDDVGGSGGGEDIETVTDDDAPPLPSPGSVG
;
A
#
# COMPACT_ATOMS: atom_id res chain seq x y z
N MET A 1 -10.70 1.43 11.82
CA MET A 1 -9.55 1.05 10.96
C MET A 1 -8.70 0.06 11.73
N HIS A 2 -8.65 -1.20 11.28
CA HIS A 2 -7.96 -2.28 11.98
C HIS A 2 -6.48 -1.94 12.16
N ARG A 3 -5.98 -2.07 13.40
CA ARG A 3 -4.55 -2.08 13.73
C ARG A 3 -3.84 -2.99 12.74
N PHE A 4 -3.01 -2.40 11.87
CA PHE A 4 -2.21 -3.11 10.89
C PHE A 4 -1.14 -3.90 11.65
N THR A 5 -1.48 -5.15 11.98
CA THR A 5 -0.60 -6.17 12.57
C THR A 5 0.00 -5.79 13.94
N SER A 6 0.35 -6.79 14.75
CA SER A 6 1.04 -6.53 16.03
C SER A 6 2.56 -6.31 15.84
N CYS A 7 2.99 -6.08 14.59
CA CYS A 7 4.40 -6.08 14.23
C CYS A 7 5.10 -4.79 14.66
N SER A 8 6.35 -4.93 15.10
CA SER A 8 7.21 -3.78 15.38
C SER A 8 7.43 -2.93 14.11
N PRO A 9 7.58 -1.59 14.20
CA PRO A 9 7.97 -0.75 13.08
C PRO A 9 9.25 -1.24 12.36
N SER A 10 10.15 -1.90 13.11
CA SER A 10 11.37 -2.52 12.58
C SER A 10 11.09 -3.60 11.53
N CYS A 11 9.95 -4.28 11.61
CA CYS A 11 9.56 -5.32 10.64
C CYS A 11 9.37 -4.74 9.23
N PHE A 12 8.90 -3.50 9.11
CA PHE A 12 8.78 -2.83 7.81
C PHE A 12 10.13 -2.48 7.21
N VAL A 13 11.07 -2.01 8.03
CA VAL A 13 12.44 -1.71 7.59
C VAL A 13 13.15 -2.97 7.11
N VAL A 14 13.01 -4.08 7.84
CA VAL A 14 13.61 -5.36 7.46
C VAL A 14 12.91 -5.97 6.24
N ALA A 15 11.59 -5.87 6.14
CA ALA A 15 10.86 -6.28 4.94
C ALA A 15 11.33 -5.51 3.69
N PHE A 16 11.56 -4.20 3.81
CA PHE A 16 12.13 -3.40 2.73
C PHE A 16 13.53 -3.89 2.35
N ALA A 17 14.40 -4.16 3.33
CA ALA A 17 15.73 -4.71 3.07
C ALA A 17 15.68 -6.07 2.36
N TYR A 18 14.69 -6.92 2.65
CA TYR A 18 14.50 -8.17 1.92
C TYR A 18 14.11 -7.93 0.47
N VAL A 19 13.16 -7.03 0.23
CA VAL A 19 12.74 -6.68 -1.15
C VAL A 19 13.92 -6.10 -1.93
N ASP A 20 14.69 -5.18 -1.36
CA ASP A 20 15.89 -4.62 -1.98
C ASP A 20 16.90 -5.70 -2.38
N ARG A 21 17.20 -6.64 -1.47
CA ARG A 21 18.06 -7.79 -1.76
C ARG A 21 17.53 -8.65 -2.91
N LEU A 22 16.22 -8.91 -2.96
CA LEU A 22 15.59 -9.69 -4.03
C LEU A 22 15.73 -9.00 -5.39
N VAL A 23 15.53 -7.68 -5.45
CA VAL A 23 15.71 -6.91 -6.68
C VAL A 23 17.16 -6.96 -7.15
N HIS A 24 18.12 -6.85 -6.24
CA HIS A 24 19.54 -6.93 -6.55
C HIS A 24 19.99 -8.35 -6.98
N LEU A 25 19.44 -9.41 -6.37
CA LEU A 25 19.77 -10.80 -6.70
C LEU A 25 19.09 -11.28 -8.00
N HIS A 26 17.90 -10.76 -8.31
CA HIS A 26 17.08 -11.23 -9.42
C HIS A 26 16.46 -10.07 -10.24
N PRO A 27 17.29 -9.25 -10.93
CA PRO A 27 16.84 -8.03 -11.60
C PRO A 27 15.85 -8.24 -12.77
N GLY A 28 15.67 -9.47 -13.26
CA GLY A 28 14.80 -9.78 -14.41
C GLY A 28 13.50 -10.54 -14.10
N SER A 29 13.24 -10.92 -12.84
CA SER A 29 12.20 -11.93 -12.53
C SER A 29 11.08 -11.44 -11.59
N LEU A 30 11.36 -10.54 -10.64
CA LEU A 30 10.55 -10.48 -9.42
C LEU A 30 9.56 -9.31 -9.27
N VAL A 31 9.66 -8.23 -10.03
CA VAL A 31 8.90 -7.01 -9.70
C VAL A 31 7.94 -6.61 -10.81
N VAL A 32 6.73 -7.18 -10.77
CA VAL A 32 5.54 -6.59 -11.42
C VAL A 32 4.71 -5.95 -10.32
N SER A 33 4.10 -4.79 -10.58
CA SER A 33 3.32 -4.01 -9.60
C SER A 33 2.17 -4.79 -8.93
N THR A 34 1.70 -5.88 -9.55
CA THR A 34 0.69 -6.80 -8.97
C THR A 34 1.28 -7.79 -7.96
N ASN A 35 2.59 -8.07 -8.05
CA ASN A 35 3.32 -8.97 -7.15
C ASN A 35 3.96 -8.22 -5.98
N VAL A 36 4.29 -6.93 -6.12
CA VAL A 36 5.01 -6.18 -5.09
C VAL A 36 4.24 -6.09 -3.77
N HIS A 37 2.92 -5.88 -3.81
CA HIS A 37 2.10 -5.87 -2.59
C HIS A 37 2.21 -7.19 -1.84
N ARG A 38 2.13 -8.31 -2.57
CA ARG A 38 2.22 -9.64 -1.98
C ARG A 38 3.64 -9.92 -1.46
N LEU A 39 4.67 -9.48 -2.17
CA LEU A 39 6.07 -9.55 -1.72
C LEU A 39 6.30 -8.75 -0.44
N ILE A 40 5.73 -7.55 -0.32
CA ILE A 40 5.83 -6.73 0.89
C ILE A 40 5.14 -7.45 2.05
N VAL A 41 3.93 -7.98 1.85
CA VAL A 41 3.21 -8.73 2.90
C VAL A 41 4.01 -9.95 3.34
N THR A 42 4.60 -10.71 2.40
CA THR A 42 5.45 -11.86 2.72
C THR A 42 6.75 -11.44 3.42
N GLY A 43 7.34 -10.30 3.04
CA GLY A 43 8.52 -9.74 3.69
C GLY A 43 8.23 -9.36 5.15
N VAL A 44 7.08 -8.72 5.42
CA VAL A 44 6.65 -8.37 6.78
C VAL A 44 6.35 -9.64 7.59
N LEU A 45 5.72 -10.66 6.99
CA LEU A 45 5.52 -11.97 7.63
C LEU A 45 6.86 -12.55 8.10
N ILE A 46 7.84 -12.68 7.20
CA ILE A 46 9.17 -13.24 7.54
C ILE A 46 9.87 -12.37 8.58
N ALA A 47 9.85 -11.05 8.42
CA ALA A 47 10.47 -10.13 9.37
C ALA A 47 9.87 -10.25 10.77
N SER A 48 8.54 -10.35 10.88
CA SER A 48 7.86 -10.53 12.17
C SER A 48 8.27 -11.83 12.87
N LYS A 49 8.46 -12.92 12.12
CA LYS A 49 8.96 -14.19 12.69
C LYS A 49 10.41 -14.15 13.14
N VAL A 50 11.22 -13.29 12.53
CA VAL A 50 12.65 -13.17 12.82
C VAL A 50 12.92 -12.19 13.97
N LEU A 51 12.08 -11.16 14.11
CA LEU A 51 12.33 -10.03 15.01
C LEU A 51 11.41 -10.00 16.22
N ASP A 52 10.15 -10.42 16.07
CA ASP A 52 9.15 -10.31 17.13
C ASP A 52 8.96 -11.68 17.81
N ASP A 53 9.02 -11.72 19.14
CA ASP A 53 8.76 -12.95 19.93
C ASP A 53 7.31 -13.44 19.78
N LEU A 54 6.39 -12.51 19.54
CA LEU A 54 4.97 -12.76 19.30
C LEU A 54 4.63 -12.39 17.85
N HIS A 55 4.46 -13.40 17.02
CA HIS A 55 4.15 -13.22 15.60
C HIS A 55 2.74 -13.72 15.23
N ASP A 56 2.08 -13.01 14.32
CA ASP A 56 0.80 -13.45 13.78
C ASP A 56 0.99 -14.64 12.81
N SER A 57 -0.01 -15.53 12.74
CA SER A 57 0.09 -16.74 11.89
C SER A 57 0.09 -16.41 10.39
N ASN A 58 0.61 -17.32 9.57
CA ASN A 58 0.52 -17.20 8.10
C ASN A 58 -0.93 -17.05 7.60
N GLN A 59 -1.91 -17.59 8.34
CA GLN A 59 -3.32 -17.45 7.99
C GLN A 59 -3.82 -16.01 8.16
N PHE A 60 -3.31 -15.29 9.16
CA PHE A 60 -3.61 -13.88 9.34
C PHE A 60 -3.02 -13.06 8.18
N PHE A 61 -1.73 -13.25 7.88
CA PHE A 61 -1.08 -12.57 6.76
C PHE A 61 -1.71 -12.93 5.41
N ALA A 62 -2.19 -14.17 5.22
CA ALA A 62 -2.91 -14.57 4.03
C ALA A 62 -4.19 -13.73 3.82
N ARG A 63 -4.94 -13.46 4.89
CA ARG A 63 -6.12 -12.57 4.85
C ARG A 63 -5.73 -11.14 4.49
N VAL A 64 -4.65 -10.62 5.08
CA VAL A 64 -4.13 -9.27 4.79
C VAL A 64 -3.67 -9.15 3.32
N GLY A 65 -2.98 -10.17 2.82
CA GLY A 65 -2.50 -10.22 1.43
C GLY A 65 -3.58 -10.54 0.39
N GLY A 66 -4.81 -10.87 0.80
CA GLY A 66 -5.89 -11.29 -0.10
C GLY A 66 -5.58 -12.62 -0.82
N VAL A 67 -4.92 -13.55 -0.13
CA VAL A 67 -4.49 -14.86 -0.67
C VAL A 67 -4.94 -16.01 0.21
N THR A 68 -4.91 -17.22 -0.33
CA THR A 68 -5.14 -18.42 0.47
C THR A 68 -3.96 -18.69 1.40
N LYS A 69 -4.20 -19.37 2.54
CA LYS A 69 -3.13 -19.81 3.46
C LYS A 69 -2.06 -20.63 2.73
N ARG A 70 -2.46 -21.47 1.78
CA ARG A 70 -1.55 -22.29 0.99
C ARG A 70 -0.63 -21.45 0.10
N GLU A 71 -1.17 -20.42 -0.55
CA GLU A 71 -0.36 -19.48 -1.33
C GLU A 71 0.59 -18.70 -0.42
N MET A 72 0.13 -18.21 0.73
CA MET A 72 1.00 -17.50 1.67
C MET A 72 2.17 -18.37 2.13
N ASN A 73 1.92 -19.65 2.47
CA ASN A 73 2.98 -20.59 2.82
C ASN A 73 3.97 -20.80 1.66
N ARG A 74 3.48 -20.90 0.42
CA ARG A 74 4.35 -21.05 -0.76
C ARG A 74 5.22 -19.81 -0.95
N MET A 75 4.62 -18.63 -0.87
CA MET A 75 5.31 -17.35 -1.04
C MET A 75 6.38 -17.15 0.04
N GLU A 76 6.08 -17.50 1.29
CA GLU A 76 7.07 -17.47 2.37
C GLU A 76 8.28 -18.34 2.04
N LEU A 77 8.06 -19.60 1.66
CA LEU A 77 9.15 -20.51 1.31
C LEU A 77 9.94 -20.00 0.11
N GLU A 78 9.25 -19.55 -0.94
CA GLU A 78 9.88 -19.01 -2.15
C GLU A 78 10.76 -17.79 -1.82
N MET A 79 10.28 -16.86 -1.01
CA MET A 79 11.06 -15.70 -0.57
C MET A 79 12.27 -16.12 0.29
N LEU A 80 12.13 -17.12 1.16
CA LEU A 80 13.26 -17.67 1.92
C LEU A 80 14.31 -18.30 0.99
N PHE A 81 13.91 -19.04 -0.03
CA PHE A 81 14.83 -19.61 -1.03
C PHE A 81 15.53 -18.53 -1.84
N LEU A 82 14.80 -17.52 -2.31
CA LEU A 82 15.37 -16.39 -3.07
C LEU A 82 16.35 -15.55 -2.22
N LEU A 83 16.20 -15.55 -0.89
CA LEU A 83 17.12 -14.91 0.04
C LEU A 83 18.29 -15.83 0.48
N ASP A 84 18.40 -17.06 -0.05
CA ASP A 84 19.31 -18.09 0.47
C ASP A 84 19.20 -18.31 1.99
N PHE A 85 18.00 -18.15 2.57
CA PHE A 85 17.76 -18.15 4.01
C PHE A 85 18.59 -17.11 4.80
N LYS A 86 19.19 -16.12 4.14
CA LYS A 86 19.95 -15.01 4.76
C LYS A 86 19.00 -13.93 5.27
N VAL A 87 18.14 -14.30 6.22
CA VAL A 87 17.15 -13.40 6.85
C VAL A 87 17.71 -12.58 8.01
N SER A 88 18.94 -12.87 8.44
CA SER A 88 19.61 -12.03 9.45
C SER A 88 19.95 -10.65 8.87
N VAL A 89 19.61 -9.60 9.63
CA VAL A 89 19.99 -8.22 9.35
C VAL A 89 20.82 -7.72 10.54
N SER A 90 22.06 -7.32 10.28
CA SER A 90 22.90 -6.77 11.35
C SER A 90 22.37 -5.41 11.81
N PRO A 91 22.60 -5.01 13.07
CA PRO A 91 22.19 -3.69 13.56
C PRO A 91 22.74 -2.53 12.73
N SER A 92 23.95 -2.66 12.19
CA SER A 92 24.56 -1.67 11.31
C SER A 92 23.81 -1.51 9.99
N VAL A 93 23.42 -2.62 9.36
CA VAL A 93 22.64 -2.62 8.12
C VAL A 93 21.24 -2.09 8.39
N PHE A 94 20.59 -2.54 9.47
CA PHE A 94 19.28 -2.04 9.89
C PHE A 94 19.28 -0.52 10.05
N LYS A 95 20.27 0.03 10.78
CA LYS A 95 20.43 1.47 10.96
C LYS A 95 20.59 2.22 9.63
N THR A 96 21.37 1.66 8.71
CA THR A 96 21.55 2.24 7.37
C THR A 96 20.22 2.31 6.60
N TYR A 97 19.40 1.25 6.67
CA TYR A 97 18.08 1.25 6.06
C TYR A 97 17.11 2.23 6.72
N CYS A 98 17.13 2.36 8.05
CA CYS A 98 16.35 3.38 8.76
C CYS A 98 16.70 4.78 8.28
N GLU A 99 17.99 5.13 8.27
CA GLU A 99 18.46 6.45 7.83
C GLU A 99 18.09 6.72 6.36
N HIS A 100 18.21 5.70 5.51
CA HIS A 100 17.85 5.81 4.10
C HIS A 100 16.34 6.06 3.92
N LEU A 101 15.49 5.24 4.54
CA LEU A 101 14.03 5.37 4.46
C LEU A 101 13.54 6.70 5.04
N GLU A 102 14.11 7.14 6.16
CA GLU A 102 13.78 8.44 6.75
C GLU A 102 14.13 9.60 5.81
N LYS A 103 15.27 9.52 5.13
CA LYS A 103 15.68 10.54 4.17
C LYS A 103 14.71 10.59 2.99
N GLU A 104 14.36 9.44 2.40
CA GLU A 104 13.42 9.36 1.28
C GLU A 104 12.02 9.87 1.66
N LEU A 105 11.52 9.55 2.87
CA LEU A 105 10.25 10.08 3.36
C LEU A 105 10.26 11.60 3.50
N ARG A 106 11.34 12.19 4.02
CA ARG A 106 11.48 13.66 4.11
C ARG A 106 11.51 14.31 2.73
N LEU A 107 12.18 13.70 1.75
CA LEU A 107 12.22 14.20 0.38
C LEU A 107 10.84 14.15 -0.29
N ALA A 108 10.11 13.04 -0.11
CA ALA A 108 8.75 12.90 -0.61
C ALA A 108 7.78 13.94 0.01
N GLU A 109 7.97 14.32 1.28
CA GLU A 109 7.18 15.37 1.93
C GLU A 109 7.46 16.77 1.39
N VAL A 110 8.71 17.08 1.02
CA VAL A 110 9.09 18.35 0.42
C VAL A 110 8.49 18.50 -0.99
N ASP A 111 8.49 17.42 -1.76
CA ASP A 111 7.88 17.39 -3.10
C ASP A 111 6.35 17.59 -3.03
N ARG A 112 5.69 16.93 -2.07
CA ARG A 112 4.24 17.07 -1.84
C ARG A 112 3.84 18.47 -1.37
N LYS A 113 4.68 19.16 -0.59
CA LYS A 113 4.45 20.56 -0.17
C LYS A 113 4.66 21.56 -1.31
N SER A 114 5.57 21.27 -2.24
CA SER A 114 5.82 22.11 -3.43
C SER A 114 4.63 22.12 -4.40
N HIS A 115 3.87 21.03 -4.48
CA HIS A 115 2.63 20.98 -5.26
C HIS A 115 1.44 21.72 -4.62
N HIS A 116 1.42 21.94 -3.31
CA HIS A 116 0.33 22.67 -2.65
C HIS A 116 0.53 24.20 -2.69
N HIS A 117 1.75 24.69 -2.95
CA HIS A 117 2.03 26.12 -3.11
C HIS A 117 1.79 26.64 -4.54
N ARG A 118 1.57 25.76 -5.53
CA ARG A 118 1.29 26.17 -6.92
C ARG A 118 -0.17 26.53 -7.20
N THR A 119 -1.11 26.17 -6.32
CA THR A 119 -2.55 26.38 -6.58
C THR A 119 -3.06 27.76 -6.15
N VAL A 120 -2.26 28.57 -5.45
CA VAL A 120 -2.75 29.85 -4.86
C VAL A 120 -2.35 31.09 -5.66
N HIS A 121 -1.63 30.96 -6.79
CA HIS A 121 -1.16 32.12 -7.58
C HIS A 121 -1.55 32.08 -9.06
N ASP A 122 -2.68 31.45 -9.42
CA ASP A 122 -3.27 31.65 -10.75
C ASP A 122 -4.76 31.98 -10.63
N SER A 123 -5.03 33.13 -10.04
CA SER A 123 -6.31 33.82 -10.19
C SER A 123 -5.99 35.28 -10.44
N PHE A 124 -5.70 35.58 -11.71
CA PHE A 124 -5.73 36.94 -12.24
C PHE A 124 -6.74 36.96 -13.38
N ASP A 125 -7.83 37.66 -13.12
CA ASP A 125 -8.68 38.46 -14.00
C ASP A 125 -8.57 38.22 -15.53
N ASP A 126 -9.70 37.93 -16.18
CA ASP A 126 -10.15 38.82 -17.26
C ASP A 126 -11.65 38.69 -17.55
N VAL A 127 -12.25 39.84 -17.82
CA VAL A 127 -13.67 40.08 -18.06
C VAL A 127 -13.94 40.02 -19.56
N GLY A 128 -14.99 39.34 -20.00
CA GLY A 128 -15.33 39.29 -21.43
C GLY A 128 -16.70 38.68 -21.67
N GLY A 129 -17.70 39.53 -21.89
CA GLY A 129 -19.11 39.14 -21.97
C GLY A 129 -19.65 38.82 -23.36
N SER A 130 -20.88 38.28 -23.30
CA SER A 130 -22.03 38.49 -24.19
C SER A 130 -22.33 37.46 -25.30
N GLY A 131 -23.52 36.85 -25.21
CA GLY A 131 -24.37 36.62 -26.38
C GLY A 131 -25.21 35.32 -26.44
N GLY A 132 -26.49 35.40 -26.01
CA GLY A 132 -27.64 34.59 -26.47
C GLY A 132 -27.77 33.17 -25.89
N GLY A 133 -28.85 32.72 -25.25
CA GLY A 133 -30.25 33.14 -25.28
C GLY A 133 -31.08 31.99 -25.86
N GLU A 134 -31.66 31.15 -24.99
CA GLU A 134 -32.86 30.34 -25.26
C GLU A 134 -33.44 29.86 -23.92
N ASP A 135 -34.73 30.11 -23.74
CA ASP A 135 -35.53 30.03 -22.53
C ASP A 135 -36.10 28.62 -22.23
N ILE A 136 -36.56 28.44 -20.97
CA ILE A 136 -37.65 27.53 -20.51
C ILE A 136 -37.24 26.04 -20.34
N GLU A 137 -37.49 25.31 -19.24
CA GLU A 137 -38.66 25.25 -18.36
C GLU A 137 -38.29 24.66 -16.97
N THR A 138 -38.90 25.18 -15.91
CA THR A 138 -38.92 24.58 -14.57
C THR A 138 -39.95 23.45 -14.50
N VAL A 139 -39.58 22.26 -14.03
CA VAL A 139 -40.53 21.32 -13.42
C VAL A 139 -39.90 20.65 -12.21
N THR A 140 -40.63 20.70 -11.10
CA THR A 140 -40.34 20.12 -9.81
C THR A 140 -40.79 18.66 -9.70
N ASP A 141 -40.26 18.03 -8.65
CA ASP A 141 -40.82 16.93 -7.85
C ASP A 141 -40.83 15.49 -8.38
N ASP A 142 -40.43 14.62 -7.44
CA ASP A 142 -40.94 13.28 -7.15
C ASP A 142 -41.08 12.28 -8.32
N ASP A 143 -40.14 11.33 -8.41
CA ASP A 143 -40.54 9.92 -8.42
C ASP A 143 -39.35 8.99 -8.11
N ALA A 144 -39.24 8.57 -6.85
CA ALA A 144 -38.39 7.45 -6.45
C ALA A 144 -39.24 6.16 -6.45
N PRO A 145 -38.93 5.15 -7.29
CA PRO A 145 -39.53 3.84 -7.12
C PRO A 145 -38.88 3.06 -5.95
N PRO A 146 -39.67 2.33 -5.15
CA PRO A 146 -39.24 1.69 -3.90
C PRO A 146 -38.40 0.42 -4.10
N LEU A 147 -37.56 0.13 -3.10
CA LEU A 147 -36.75 -1.09 -2.97
C LEU A 147 -37.63 -2.35 -2.82
N PRO A 148 -37.28 -3.49 -3.44
CA PRO A 148 -38.00 -4.75 -3.27
C PRO A 148 -37.74 -5.41 -1.90
N SER A 149 -38.82 -5.89 -1.29
CA SER A 149 -38.88 -6.60 0.01
C SER A 149 -38.24 -8.00 -0.02
N PRO A 150 -37.77 -8.53 1.14
CA PRO A 150 -37.15 -9.86 1.22
C PRO A 150 -38.18 -10.99 1.08
N GLY A 151 -37.94 -11.90 0.12
CA GLY A 151 -38.73 -13.11 -0.10
C GLY A 151 -38.54 -14.13 1.02
N SER A 152 -39.67 -14.60 1.55
CA SER A 152 -39.78 -15.60 2.61
C SER A 152 -39.54 -17.03 2.10
N VAL A 153 -39.06 -17.82 3.05
CA VAL A 153 -38.83 -19.26 3.10
C VAL A 153 -39.97 -20.10 2.51
N GLY A 154 -39.60 -21.15 1.79
CA GLY A 154 -40.41 -22.32 1.48
C GLY A 154 -39.57 -23.58 1.64
#